data_AF-A0A4R5XVG6-F1
#
_entry.id   AF-A0A4R5XVG6-F1
#
_cell.length_a   1.000
_cell.length_b   1.000
_cell.length_c   1.000
_cell.angle_alpha   90.00
_cell.angle_beta   90.00
_cell.angle_gamma   90.00
#
_symmetry.space_group_name_H-M   'P 1'
#
loop_
_entity.id
_entity.type
_entity.pdbx_description
1 polymer ?
#
loop_
_entity_poly.entity_id
_entity_poly.type
_entity_poly.pdbx_seq_one_letter_code
_entity_poly.pdbx_strand_id
1 'polypeptide(L)' 'MEKMPESKVGYLPVIEVDGTKYPVELDEYRDYYVLSVKVDTSKTVAVPGFNIKEMQIKLVHNIRYYLEHNK' A
#
# COMPACT_ATOMS: atom_id res chain seq x y z
N MET A 1 -16.01 -0.36 15.92
CA MET A 1 -16.10 0.74 14.95
C MET A 1 -14.76 0.84 14.26
N GLU A 2 -14.71 0.65 12.94
CA GLU A 2 -13.53 0.97 12.14
C GLU A 2 -13.33 2.50 12.18
N LYS A 3 -12.11 2.94 12.52
CA LYS A 3 -11.77 4.37 12.54
C LYS A 3 -11.70 4.85 11.09
N MET A 4 -12.43 5.91 10.74
CA MET A 4 -12.38 6.52 9.41
C MET A 4 -11.13 7.43 9.30
N PRO A 5 -10.46 7.49 8.13
CA PRO A 5 -9.28 8.33 7.93
C PRO A 5 -9.61 9.82 8.10
N GLU A 6 -8.68 10.58 8.69
CA GLU A 6 -8.86 12.01 8.97
C GLU A 6 -8.65 12.86 7.71
N SER A 7 -7.83 12.37 6.78
CA SER A 7 -7.75 12.89 5.43
C SER A 7 -7.33 11.78 4.44
N LYS A 8 -7.87 11.84 3.22
CA LYS A 8 -7.37 11.07 2.09
C LYS A 8 -6.56 11.99 1.21
N VAL A 9 -5.26 12.07 1.46
CA VAL A 9 -4.35 12.74 0.53
C VAL A 9 -3.94 11.72 -0.52
N GLY A 10 -4.56 11.82 -1.70
CA GLY A 10 -4.18 11.04 -2.87
C GLY A 10 -2.82 11.49 -3.42
N TYR A 11 -1.74 11.19 -2.69
CA TYR A 11 -0.42 11.19 -3.29
C TYR A 11 -0.38 9.98 -4.22
N LEU A 12 -0.04 10.16 -5.50
CA LEU A 12 0.11 9.06 -6.46
C LEU A 12 1.59 8.70 -6.67
N PRO A 13 2.35 8.23 -5.66
CA PRO A 13 3.61 7.56 -5.94
C PRO A 13 3.28 6.20 -6.57
N VAL A 14 3.85 5.93 -7.73
CA VAL A 14 3.78 4.61 -8.36
C VAL A 14 4.90 3.76 -7.78
N ILE A 15 4.60 2.54 -7.37
CA ILE A 15 5.63 1.55 -7.02
C ILE A 15 5.78 0.58 -8.18
N GLU A 16 7.02 0.29 -8.56
CA GLU A 16 7.33 -0.72 -9.57
C GLU A 16 7.77 -2.02 -8.89
N VAL A 17 7.09 -3.12 -9.21
CA VAL A 17 7.42 -4.47 -8.76
C VAL A 17 7.54 -5.36 -9.99
N ASP A 18 8.74 -5.87 -10.21
CA ASP A 18 9.09 -6.79 -11.31
C ASP A 18 8.62 -6.29 -12.69
N GLY A 19 8.81 -4.99 -12.95
CA GLY A 19 8.44 -4.31 -14.19
C GLY A 19 6.98 -3.88 -14.28
N THR A 20 6.15 -4.24 -13.30
CA THR A 20 4.74 -3.82 -13.23
C THR A 20 4.59 -2.62 -12.31
N LYS A 21 3.90 -1.58 -12.79
CA LYS A 21 3.65 -0.34 -12.05
C LYS A 21 2.30 -0.39 -11.34
N TYR A 22 2.33 -0.15 -10.03
CA TYR A 22 1.17 -0.16 -9.17
C TYR A 22 0.91 1.25 -8.61
N PRO A 23 -0.31 1.80 -8.79
CA PRO A 23 -0.70 3.03 -8.11
C PRO A 23 -0.83 2.75 -6.61
N VAL A 24 -0.27 3.63 -5.79
CA VAL A 24 -0.32 3.54 -4.33
C VAL A 24 -1.27 4.59 -3.79
N GLU A 25 -2.10 4.20 -2.83
CA GLU A 25 -2.88 5.10 -2.02
C GLU A 25 -2.22 5.29 -0.65
N LEU A 26 -2.16 6.54 -0.18
CA LEU A 26 -1.69 6.89 1.16
C LEU A 26 -2.88 7.47 1.95
N ASP A 27 -3.34 6.73 2.96
CA ASP A 27 -4.34 7.23 3.90
C ASP A 27 -3.66 7.71 5.19
N GLU A 28 -4.03 8.90 5.65
CA GLU A 28 -3.55 9.47 6.92
C GLU A 28 -4.60 9.32 8.02
N TYR A 29 -4.18 8.74 9.13
CA TYR A 29 -4.92 8.65 10.38
C TYR A 29 -4.18 9.45 11.44
N ARG A 30 -4.90 9.81 12.51
CA ARG A 30 -4.38 10.63 13.62
C ARG A 30 -2.99 10.24 14.10
N ASP A 31 -2.77 8.93 14.22
CA ASP A 31 -1.57 8.38 14.84
C ASP A 31 -0.66 7.71 13.81
N TYR A 32 -1.12 7.37 12.61
CA TYR A 32 -0.35 6.55 11.66
C TYR A 32 -0.81 6.73 10.21
N TYR A 33 -0.02 6.21 9.29
CA TYR A 33 -0.30 6.17 7.86
C TYR A 33 -0.62 4.76 7.41
N VAL A 34 -1.38 4.62 6.32
CA VAL A 34 -1.58 3.36 5.61
C VAL A 34 -1.18 3.55 4.16
N LEU A 35 -0.20 2.79 3.68
CA LEU A 35 0.07 2.66 2.25
C LEU A 35 -0.67 1.44 1.73
N SER A 36 -1.44 1.59 0.65
CA SER A 36 -2.14 0.47 0.04
C SER A 36 -2.01 0.44 -1.48
N VAL A 37 -2.05 -0.76 -2.04
CA VAL A 37 -1.98 -1.03 -3.48
C VAL A 37 -3.02 -2.08 -3.82
N LYS A 38 -3.78 -1.81 -4.89
CA LYS A 38 -4.63 -2.81 -5.51
C LYS A 38 -3.79 -3.65 -6.48
N VAL A 39 -3.55 -4.91 -6.13
CA VAL A 39 -2.73 -5.85 -6.93
C VAL A 39 -3.56 -6.61 -7.97
N ASP A 40 -4.85 -6.80 -7.73
CA ASP A 40 -5.82 -7.30 -8.70
C ASP A 40 -7.24 -6.75 -8.42
N THR A 41 -8.25 -7.18 -9.17
CA THR A 41 -9.63 -6.68 -9.04
C THR A 41 -10.24 -6.93 -7.65
N SER A 42 -9.79 -7.98 -6.95
CA SER A 42 -10.31 -8.48 -5.68
C SER A 42 -9.37 -8.23 -4.48
N LYS A 43 -8.10 -7.92 -4.72
CA LYS A 43 -7.07 -7.90 -3.69
C LYS A 43 -6.39 -6.55 -3.56
N THR A 44 -6.35 -6.10 -2.30
CA THR A 44 -5.57 -4.93 -1.86
C THR A 44 -4.53 -5.39 -0.84
N VAL A 45 -3.30 -4.92 -1.01
CA VAL A 45 -2.21 -5.08 -0.05
C VAL A 45 -2.07 -3.74 0.67
N ALA A 46 -2.13 -3.75 2.00
CA ALA A 46 -2.01 -2.55 2.81
C ALA A 46 -0.94 -2.72 3.90
N VAL A 47 -0.19 -1.65 4.16
CA VAL A 47 0.87 -1.59 5.16
C VAL A 47 0.63 -0.37 6.03
N PRO A 48 0.21 -0.54 7.31
CA PRO A 48 0.17 0.54 8.28
C PRO A 48 1.57 0.84 8.84
N GLY A 49 1.83 2.09 9.20
CA GLY A 49 3.08 2.48 9.84
C GLY A 49 3.24 3.99 10.00
N PHE A 50 4.40 4.40 10.50
CA PHE A 50 4.74 5.81 10.75
C PHE A 50 5.83 6.31 9.80
N ASN A 51 6.64 5.39 9.24
CA ASN A 51 7.75 5.70 8.35
C ASN A 51 7.43 5.23 6.92
N ILE A 52 7.12 6.19 6.05
CA ILE A 52 6.74 5.93 4.66
C ILE A 52 7.78 5.09 3.90
N LYS A 53 9.09 5.31 4.13
CA LYS A 53 10.15 4.58 3.43
C LYS A 53 10.15 3.10 3.81
N GLU A 54 10.01 2.78 5.09
CA GLU A 54 9.91 1.39 5.55
C GLU A 54 8.62 0.74 5.07
N MET A 55 7.52 1.49 5.07
CA MET A 55 6.23 1.02 4.59
C MET A 55 6.29 0.67 3.09
N GLN A 56 6.97 1.48 2.27
CA GLN A 56 7.19 1.18 0.84
C GLN A 56 7.98 -0.11 0.63
N ILE A 57 9.06 -0.34 1.41
CA ILE A 57 9.86 -1.58 1.33
C ILE A 57 8.99 -2.79 1.66
N LYS A 58 8.21 -2.72 2.75
CA LYS A 58 7.28 -3.78 3.15
C LYS A 58 6.19 -4.02 2.11
N LEU A 59 5.66 -2.95 1.52
CA LEU A 59 4.62 -3.02 0.51
C LEU A 59 5.13 -3.73 -0.75
N VAL A 60 6.33 -3.40 -1.24
CA VAL A 60 6.99 -4.12 -2.36
C VAL A 60 7.15 -5.60 -2.03
N HIS A 61 7.65 -5.92 -0.83
CA HIS A 61 7.84 -7.31 -0.41
C HIS A 61 6.51 -8.08 -0.40
N ASN A 62 5.45 -7.48 0.15
CA ASN A 62 4.14 -8.11 0.24
C ASN A 62 3.49 -8.31 -1.14
N ILE A 63 3.68 -7.36 -2.07
CA ILE A 63 3.21 -7.50 -3.46
C ILE A 63 3.94 -8.66 -4.13
N ARG A 64 5.28 -8.74 -4.03
CA ARG A 64 6.04 -9.87 -4.60
C ARG A 64 5.59 -11.20 -4.04
N TYR A 65 5.50 -11.31 -2.72
CA TYR A 65 5.05 -12.52 -2.05
C TYR A 65 3.67 -12.98 -2.57
N TYR A 66 2.73 -12.03 -2.72
CA TYR A 66 1.41 -12.33 -3.27
C TYR A 66 1.48 -12.87 -4.70
N LEU A 67 2.25 -12.22 -5.57
CA LEU A 67 2.40 -12.62 -6.98
C LEU A 67 3.10 -13.97 -7.15
N GLU A 68 4.01 -14.34 -6.25
CA GLU A 68 4.71 -15.62 -6.26
C GLU A 68 3.80 -16.79 -5.83
N HIS A 69 2.87 -16.55 -4.91
CA HIS A 69 2.04 -17.60 -4.30
C HIS A 69 0.63 -17.71 -4.91
N ASN A 70 0.23 -16.80 -5.80
CA ASN A 70 -1.08 -16.80 -6.47
C ASN A 70 -0.99 -16.89 -8.00
N LYS A 71 0.15 -17.37 -8.53
CA LYS A 71 0.31 -17.81 -9.91
C LYS A 71 -0.09 -19.27 -10.06
#